data_AF-A0ABD0PAZ0-F1
#
_entry.id   AF-A0ABD0PAZ0-F1
#
_cell.length_a   1.000
_cell.length_b   1.000
_cell.length_c   1.000
_cell.angle_alpha   90.00
_cell.angle_beta   90.00
_cell.angle_gamma   90.00
#
_symmetry.space_group_name_H-M   'P 1'
#
loop_
_entity.id
_entity.type
_entity.pdbx_description
1 polymer ?
#
loop_
_entity_poly.entity_id
_entity_poly.type
_entity_poly.pdbx_seq_one_letter_code
_entity_poly.pdbx_strand_id
1 'polypeptide(L)'
;NFTDQLRKISKDAGMPIQGQPCFCKYAQGADSVEPMFRHLKNTYSGLQLIIVILPGKTPVYAEVKRVGDTLLGMATQCVQVKNVVKTSPQTLSNLCLKINVKLGGINNILVPHQR
;
A
#
# COMPACT_ATOMS: atom_id res chain seq x y z
N ASN A 1 -11.15 -7.52 -10.54
CA ASN A 1 -10.03 -7.97 -9.69
C ASN A 1 -9.40 -6.73 -9.06
N PHE A 2 -9.12 -6.76 -7.76
CA PHE A 2 -8.69 -5.59 -6.97
C PHE A 2 -7.47 -4.90 -7.57
N THR A 3 -6.43 -5.67 -7.92
CA THR A 3 -5.18 -5.14 -8.48
C THR A 3 -5.42 -4.37 -9.77
N ASP A 4 -6.22 -4.92 -10.68
CA ASP A 4 -6.48 -4.27 -11.98
C ASP A 4 -7.28 -2.97 -11.84
N GLN A 5 -8.25 -2.94 -10.92
CA GLN A 5 -9.03 -1.74 -10.63
C GLN A 5 -8.19 -0.68 -9.94
N LEU A 6 -7.34 -1.07 -8.99
CA LEU A 6 -6.39 -0.16 -8.34
C LEU A 6 -5.41 0.41 -9.36
N ARG A 7 -4.85 -0.42 -10.24
CA ARG A 7 -3.95 0.01 -11.32
C ARG A 7 -4.62 1.02 -12.24
N LYS A 8 -5.85 0.75 -12.68
CA LYS A 8 -6.63 1.69 -13.51
C LYS A 8 -6.76 3.05 -12.83
N ILE A 9 -7.25 3.09 -11.60
CA ILE A 9 -7.46 4.36 -10.87
C ILE A 9 -6.15 5.06 -10.54
N SER A 10 -5.10 4.30 -10.22
CA SER A 10 -3.76 4.87 -9.97
C SER A 10 -3.20 5.57 -11.21
N LYS A 11 -3.44 5.00 -12.40
CA LYS A 11 -3.04 5.60 -13.68
C LYS A 11 -3.83 6.89 -13.93
N ASP A 12 -5.14 6.87 -13.71
CA ASP A 12 -6.01 8.04 -13.89
C ASP A 12 -5.65 9.18 -12.90
N ALA A 13 -5.13 8.83 -11.72
CA ALA A 13 -4.66 9.78 -10.70
C ALA A 13 -3.21 10.27 -10.91
N GLY A 14 -2.54 9.88 -12.00
CA GLY A 14 -1.15 10.30 -12.27
C GLY A 14 -0.08 9.57 -11.45
N MET A 15 -0.43 8.47 -10.77
CA MET A 15 0.48 7.62 -9.99
C MET A 15 0.47 6.18 -10.55
N PRO A 16 1.03 5.95 -11.75
CA PRO A 16 0.86 4.67 -12.43
C PRO A 16 1.53 3.50 -11.69
N ILE A 17 0.74 2.55 -11.20
CA ILE A 17 1.25 1.26 -10.70
C ILE A 17 1.56 0.36 -11.91
N GLN A 18 2.85 0.25 -12.23
CA GLN A 18 3.34 -0.50 -13.37
C GLN A 18 3.46 -2.00 -13.05
N GLY A 19 2.88 -2.84 -13.92
CA GLY A 19 2.97 -4.28 -13.81
C GLY A 19 2.11 -4.92 -12.70
N GLN A 20 2.34 -6.21 -12.50
CA GLN A 20 1.77 -7.02 -11.41
C GLN A 20 2.69 -6.95 -10.18
N PRO A 21 2.20 -7.25 -8.97
CA PRO A 21 3.07 -7.29 -7.79
C PRO A 21 4.18 -8.33 -7.98
N CYS A 22 5.41 -7.98 -7.58
CA CYS A 22 6.56 -8.89 -7.64
C CYS A 22 6.45 -10.06 -6.66
N PHE A 23 5.56 -9.96 -5.66
CA PHE A 23 5.30 -10.97 -4.66
C PHE A 23 3.84 -10.91 -4.18
N CYS A 24 3.19 -12.07 -4.04
CA CYS A 24 1.85 -12.19 -3.47
C CYS A 24 1.72 -13.51 -2.71
N LYS A 25 1.56 -13.46 -1.38
CA LYS A 25 1.39 -14.62 -0.51
C LYS A 25 0.38 -14.35 0.59
N TYR A 26 -0.26 -15.42 1.05
CA TYR A 26 -1.04 -15.40 2.29
C TYR A 26 -0.12 -15.59 3.49
N ALA A 27 -0.48 -14.95 4.59
CA ALA A 27 0.16 -15.10 5.89
C ALA A 27 -0.88 -14.98 7.00
N GLN A 28 -0.56 -15.54 8.16
CA GLN A 28 -1.43 -15.51 9.34
C GLN A 28 -0.58 -15.19 10.57
N GLY A 29 -1.19 -14.48 11.52
CA GLY A 29 -0.54 -14.09 12.77
C GLY A 29 0.43 -12.90 12.62
N ALA A 30 0.62 -12.18 13.72
CA ALA A 30 1.54 -11.04 13.78
C ALA A 30 3.00 -11.47 13.63
N ASP A 31 3.34 -12.65 14.15
CA ASP A 31 4.70 -13.21 14.14
C ASP A 31 5.25 -13.44 12.73
N SER A 32 4.38 -13.55 11.73
CA SER A 32 4.76 -13.73 10.32
C SER A 32 5.17 -12.42 9.62
N VAL A 33 4.84 -11.25 10.18
CA VAL A 33 5.02 -9.95 9.53
C VAL A 33 6.49 -9.60 9.38
N GLU A 34 7.24 -9.66 10.48
CA GLU A 34 8.66 -9.26 10.47
C GLU A 34 9.52 -10.15 9.57
N PRO A 35 9.46 -11.50 9.66
CA PRO A 35 10.21 -12.37 8.78
C PRO A 35 9.86 -12.14 7.30
N MET A 36 8.58 -11.97 6.99
CA MET A 36 8.13 -11.71 5.62
C MET A 36 8.68 -10.38 5.10
N PHE A 37 8.59 -9.31 5.87
CA PHE A 37 9.07 -8.00 5.42
C PHE A 37 10.58 -7.97 5.26
N ARG A 38 11.33 -8.64 6.15
CA ARG A 38 12.79 -8.81 6.00
C ARG A 38 13.13 -9.55 4.72
N HIS A 39 12.42 -10.65 4.43
CA HIS A 39 12.59 -11.39 3.18
C HIS A 39 12.31 -10.50 1.97
N LEU A 40 11.20 -9.73 1.97
CA LEU A 40 10.86 -8.83 0.88
C LEU A 40 11.92 -7.75 0.66
N LYS A 41 12.39 -7.10 1.74
CA LYS A 41 13.44 -6.08 1.69
C LYS A 41 14.74 -6.59 1.10
N ASN A 42 15.15 -7.81 1.44
CA ASN A 42 16.41 -8.38 0.99
C ASN A 42 16.32 -8.99 -0.41
N THR A 43 15.14 -9.45 -0.82
CA THR A 43 14.95 -10.16 -2.10
C THR A 43 14.65 -9.21 -3.26
N TYR A 44 13.88 -8.14 -3.00
CA TYR A 44 13.41 -7.23 -4.04
C TYR A 44 14.09 -5.87 -3.93
N SER A 45 15.21 -5.72 -4.63
CA SER A 45 15.90 -4.43 -4.76
C SER A 45 14.96 -3.39 -5.41
N GLY A 46 14.81 -2.22 -4.79
CA GLY A 46 13.91 -1.18 -5.28
C GLY A 46 12.43 -1.38 -4.92
N LEU A 47 12.11 -2.27 -3.97
CA LEU A 47 10.74 -2.40 -3.47
C LEU A 47 10.23 -1.09 -2.86
N GLN A 48 9.16 -0.54 -3.42
CA GLN A 48 8.61 0.76 -3.02
C GLN A 48 7.45 0.64 -2.03
N LEU A 49 6.60 -0.38 -2.15
CA LEU A 49 5.35 -0.47 -1.40
C LEU A 49 4.99 -1.92 -1.06
N ILE A 50 4.52 -2.16 0.16
CA ILE A 50 3.83 -3.39 0.56
C ILE A 50 2.36 -3.09 0.80
N ILE A 51 1.47 -3.75 0.06
CA ILE A 51 0.02 -3.71 0.31
C ILE A 51 -0.35 -4.91 1.17
N VAL A 52 -0.91 -4.66 2.36
CA VAL A 52 -1.29 -5.71 3.32
C VAL A 52 -2.81 -5.82 3.39
N ILE A 53 -3.35 -7.00 3.11
CA ILE A 53 -4.79 -7.26 3.21
C ILE A 53 -5.12 -7.81 4.59
N LEU A 54 -6.00 -7.14 5.33
CA LEU A 54 -6.39 -7.51 6.69
C LEU A 54 -7.84 -7.96 6.75
N PRO A 55 -8.18 -8.98 7.55
CA PRO A 55 -9.56 -9.48 7.65
C PRO A 55 -10.51 -8.51 8.38
N GLY A 56 -9.98 -7.52 9.11
CA GLY A 56 -10.77 -6.60 9.91
C GLY A 56 -9.91 -5.90 10.96
N LYS A 57 -10.45 -5.75 12.18
CA LYS A 57 -9.68 -5.29 13.34
C LYS A 57 -8.84 -6.45 13.87
N THR A 58 -7.52 -6.29 13.86
CA THR A 58 -6.57 -7.34 14.23
C THR A 58 -5.28 -6.73 14.80
N PRO A 59 -4.61 -7.37 15.76
CA PRO A 59 -3.30 -6.93 16.25
C PRO A 59 -2.23 -6.86 15.15
N VAL A 60 -2.42 -7.61 14.05
CA VAL A 60 -1.50 -7.60 12.88
C VAL A 60 -1.34 -6.19 12.29
N TYR A 61 -2.37 -5.33 12.39
CA TYR A 61 -2.23 -3.95 11.91
C TYR A 61 -1.13 -3.18 12.64
N ALA A 62 -1.12 -3.26 13.97
CA ALA A 62 -0.12 -2.57 14.79
C ALA A 62 1.28 -3.11 14.49
N GLU A 63 1.41 -4.42 14.32
CA GLU A 63 2.69 -5.05 13.99
C GLU A 63 3.21 -4.66 12.61
N VAL A 64 2.35 -4.61 11.60
CA VAL A 64 2.70 -4.11 10.25
C VAL A 64 3.23 -2.67 10.32
N LYS A 65 2.60 -1.82 11.15
CA LYS A 65 3.04 -0.43 11.32
C LYS A 65 4.34 -0.32 12.10
N ARG A 66 4.51 -1.09 13.16
CA ARG A 66 5.78 -1.18 13.90
C ARG A 66 6.92 -1.62 12.97
N VAL A 67 6.77 -2.77 12.32
CA VAL A 67 7.83 -3.33 11.46
C VAL A 67 8.11 -2.43 10.26
N GLY A 68 7.06 -1.97 9.56
CA GLY A 68 7.20 -1.15 8.37
C GLY A 68 7.76 0.24 8.67
N ASP A 69 7.11 0.98 9.56
CA ASP A 69 7.39 2.40 9.75
C ASP A 69 8.59 2.64 10.69
N THR A 70 8.88 1.73 11.65
CA THR A 70 9.98 1.92 12.62
C THR A 70 11.17 0.99 12.42
N LEU A 71 10.96 -0.31 12.20
CA LEU A 71 12.09 -1.26 12.15
C LEU A 71 12.80 -1.29 10.80
N LEU A 72 12.04 -1.36 9.71
CA LEU A 72 12.59 -1.63 8.38
C LEU A 72 12.55 -0.42 7.44
N GLY A 73 11.76 0.61 7.76
CA GLY A 73 11.62 1.80 6.94
C GLY A 73 10.98 1.51 5.58
N MET A 74 9.95 0.66 5.55
CA MET A 74 9.25 0.23 4.34
C MET A 74 7.86 0.83 4.28
N ALA A 75 7.48 1.42 3.14
CA ALA A 75 6.14 1.96 2.99
C ALA A 75 5.08 0.84 2.97
N THR A 76 4.10 0.95 3.86
CA THR A 76 3.02 -0.04 4.00
C THR A 76 1.64 0.57 3.78
N GLN A 77 0.78 -0.12 3.02
CA GLN A 77 -0.62 0.24 2.84
C GLN A 77 -1.54 -0.93 3.21
N CYS A 78 -2.17 -0.83 4.38
CA CYS A 78 -3.17 -1.81 4.81
C CYS A 78 -4.53 -1.57 4.15
N VAL A 79 -5.22 -2.63 3.74
CA VAL A 79 -6.56 -2.58 3.16
C VAL A 79 -7.41 -3.67 3.81
N GLN A 80 -8.64 -3.34 4.19
CA GLN A 80 -9.57 -4.35 4.74
C GLN A 80 -10.09 -5.25 3.61
N VAL A 81 -10.19 -6.56 3.88
CA VAL A 81 -10.61 -7.57 2.91
C VAL A 81 -11.96 -7.23 2.25
N LYS A 82 -12.90 -6.66 3.01
CA LYS A 82 -14.19 -6.21 2.46
C LYS A 82 -14.06 -5.20 1.31
N ASN A 83 -13.05 -4.33 1.36
CA ASN A 83 -12.76 -3.32 0.33
C ASN A 83 -11.98 -3.91 -0.85
N VAL A 84 -11.35 -5.06 -0.67
CA VAL A 84 -10.69 -5.83 -1.75
C VAL A 84 -11.71 -6.65 -2.52
N VAL A 85 -12.62 -7.32 -1.79
CA VAL A 85 -13.70 -8.14 -2.35
C VAL A 85 -14.71 -7.26 -3.07
N LYS A 86 -15.15 -6.17 -2.44
CA LYS A 86 -16.07 -5.20 -3.04
C LYS A 86 -15.43 -3.82 -3.11
N THR A 87 -14.69 -3.60 -4.19
CA THR A 87 -14.07 -2.31 -4.47
C THR A 87 -15.10 -1.27 -4.90
N SER A 88 -14.92 -0.02 -4.48
CA SER A 88 -15.58 1.13 -5.10
C SER A 88 -14.54 2.11 -5.66
N PRO A 89 -14.82 2.82 -6.77
CA PRO A 89 -13.89 3.80 -7.33
C PRO A 89 -13.46 4.85 -6.31
N GLN A 90 -14.39 5.33 -5.48
CA GLN A 90 -14.08 6.27 -4.40
C GLN A 90 -13.08 5.71 -3.39
N THR A 91 -13.27 4.46 -2.95
CA THR A 91 -12.37 3.81 -1.98
C THR A 91 -10.98 3.65 -2.56
N LEU A 92 -10.87 3.24 -3.82
CA LEU A 92 -9.60 3.07 -4.51
C LEU A 92 -8.90 4.40 -4.79
N SER A 93 -9.64 5.46 -5.10
CA SER A 93 -9.09 6.82 -5.24
C SER A 93 -8.50 7.32 -3.91
N ASN A 94 -9.26 7.18 -2.81
CA ASN A 94 -8.77 7.49 -1.47
C ASN A 94 -7.55 6.64 -1.08
N LEU A 95 -7.44 5.41 -1.58
CA LEU A 95 -6.28 4.57 -1.38
C LEU A 95 -5.05 5.10 -2.14
N CYS A 96 -5.23 5.52 -3.40
CA CYS A 96 -4.18 6.11 -4.21
C CYS A 96 -3.62 7.38 -3.58
N LEU A 97 -4.49 8.26 -3.05
CA LEU A 97 -4.06 9.47 -2.33
C LEU A 97 -3.13 9.16 -1.15
N LYS A 98 -3.42 8.07 -0.41
CA LYS A 98 -2.59 7.63 0.72
C LYS A 98 -1.28 7.00 0.26
N ILE A 99 -1.31 6.22 -0.81
CA ILE A 99 -0.11 5.59 -1.37
C ILE A 99 0.84 6.66 -1.91
N ASN A 100 0.32 7.63 -2.68
CA ASN A 100 1.13 8.67 -3.29
C ASN A 100 1.97 9.43 -2.25
N VAL A 101 1.34 9.88 -1.16
CA VAL A 101 2.03 10.58 -0.07
C VAL A 101 3.07 9.68 0.63
N LYS A 102 2.78 8.40 0.83
CA LYS A 102 3.73 7.45 1.43
C LYS A 102 4.96 7.19 0.57
N LEU A 103 4.84 7.35 -0.73
CA LEU A 103 5.93 7.24 -1.68
C LEU A 103 6.60 8.60 -1.97
N GLY A 104 6.27 9.64 -1.19
CA GLY A 104 6.84 10.98 -1.32
C GLY A 104 6.18 11.87 -2.37
N GLY A 105 5.10 11.42 -3.00
CA GLY A 105 4.34 12.20 -3.97
C GLY A 105 3.48 13.29 -3.32
N ILE A 106 3.22 14.35 -4.08
CA ILE A 106 2.36 15.47 -3.68
C ILE A 106 1.03 15.32 -4.41
N ASN A 107 -0.08 15.20 -3.67
CA ASN A 107 -1.41 15.05 -4.29
C ASN A 107 -1.89 16.35 -4.93
N ASN A 108 -1.84 17.45 -4.18
CA ASN A 108 -2.31 18.77 -4.62
C ASN A 108 -1.47 19.84 -3.92
N ILE A 109 -1.36 21.01 -4.55
CA ILE A 109 -0.81 22.23 -3.96
C ILE A 109 -1.87 23.33 -4.00
N LEU A 110 -1.71 24.34 -3.14
CA LEU A 110 -2.53 25.55 -3.24
C LEU A 110 -2.21 26.26 -4.56
N VAL A 111 -3.22 26.91 -5.16
CA VAL A 111 -3.03 27.68 -6.39
C VAL A 111 -2.02 28.80 -6.12
N PRO A 112 -0.85 28.82 -6.80
CA PRO A 112 0.13 29.87 -6.60
C PRO A 112 -0.48 31.21 -7.01
N HIS A 113 -0.50 32.17 -6.09
CA HIS A 113 -0.84 33.55 -6.44
C HIS A 113 0.38 34.15 -7.14
N GLN A 114 0.34 34.24 -8.47
CA GLN A 114 1.32 35.04 -9.21
C GLN A 114 1.11 36.51 -8.83
N ARG A 115 2.10 37.12 -8.20
CA ARG A 115 2.22 38.58 -8.12
C ARG A 115 2.94 39.08 -9.36
#